data_AF-A0A644YIL5-F1
#
_entry.id   AF-A0A644YIL5-F1
#
_cell.length_a   1.000
_cell.length_b   1.000
_cell.length_c   1.000
_cell.angle_alpha   90.00
_cell.angle_beta   90.00
_cell.angle_gamma   90.00
#
_symmetry.space_group_name_H-M   'P 1'
#
loop_
_entity.id
_entity.type
_entity.pdbx_description
1 polymer ?
#
loop_
_entity_poly.entity_id
_entity_poly.type
_entity_poly.pdbx_seq_one_letter_code
_entity_poly.pdbx_strand_id
1 'polypeptide(L)'
;MKRIAILPVLVSLVFLFMASAVQAQPVMKEKSKNVINRTAVVVYAAHKYTMANHIYTGNLKKAVVHQLLAISLYDQGKYVRAIHQSRRAREFARLQLEANSGTYPAGFEPSTDETPDGPAPTEAELDTEADSSAFNSTVSDDKALSSEPLDGLEIKE
;
A
#
# COMPACT_ATOMS: atom_id res chain seq x y z
N MET A 1 58.49 -5.68 30.57
CA MET A 1 57.42 -4.90 29.89
C MET A 1 56.33 -5.87 29.44
N LYS A 2 55.15 -5.85 30.08
CA LYS A 2 54.05 -6.78 29.81
C LYS A 2 53.14 -6.18 28.71
N ARG A 3 53.08 -6.83 27.55
CA ARG A 3 52.15 -6.45 26.47
C ARG A 3 50.77 -7.02 26.79
N ILE A 4 49.82 -6.14 27.09
CA ILE A 4 48.45 -6.48 27.45
C ILE A 4 47.69 -6.80 26.15
N ALA A 5 47.16 -8.02 26.05
CA ALA A 5 46.34 -8.48 24.94
C ALA A 5 44.90 -7.93 25.08
N ILE A 6 44.63 -6.77 24.50
CA ILE A 6 43.31 -6.09 24.57
C ILE A 6 42.43 -6.41 23.33
N LEU A 7 42.99 -7.07 22.31
CA LEU A 7 42.36 -7.20 21.00
C LEU A 7 41.12 -8.14 20.88
N PRO A 8 40.93 -9.21 21.68
CA PRO A 8 39.81 -10.15 21.42
C PRO A 8 38.45 -9.70 21.98
N VAL A 9 38.41 -8.70 22.88
CA VAL A 9 37.15 -8.28 23.53
C VAL A 9 36.27 -7.43 22.61
N LEU A 10 36.87 -6.70 21.67
CA LEU A 10 36.16 -5.79 20.76
C LEU A 10 35.35 -6.52 19.66
N VAL A 11 35.74 -7.74 19.28
CA VAL A 11 35.04 -8.51 18.23
C VAL A 11 33.76 -9.19 18.77
N SER A 12 33.68 -9.48 20.07
CA SER A 12 32.50 -10.13 20.66
C SER A 12 31.31 -9.19 20.90
N LEU A 13 31.53 -7.87 20.94
CA LEU A 13 30.45 -6.89 21.18
C LEU A 13 29.64 -6.58 19.91
N VAL A 14 30.20 -6.80 18.72
CA VAL A 14 29.55 -6.50 17.43
C VAL A 14 28.45 -7.51 17.08
N PHE A 15 28.54 -8.74 17.59
CA PHE A 15 27.53 -9.79 17.31
C PHE A 15 26.25 -9.69 18.16
N LEU A 16 26.25 -8.93 19.26
CA LEU A 16 25.10 -8.83 20.17
C LEU A 16 23.97 -7.91 19.68
N PHE A 17 24.19 -7.11 18.63
CA PHE A 17 23.18 -6.18 18.11
C PHE A 17 22.50 -6.62 16.81
N MET A 18 22.88 -7.76 16.20
CA MET A 18 22.27 -8.21 14.94
C MET A 18 21.04 -9.12 15.11
N ALA A 19 20.67 -9.51 16.32
CA ALA A 19 19.66 -10.57 16.53
C ALA A 19 18.20 -10.08 16.69
N SER A 20 17.94 -8.77 16.84
CA SER A 20 16.60 -8.28 17.24
C SER A 20 15.70 -7.79 16.09
N ALA A 21 16.17 -7.69 14.84
CA ALA A 21 15.38 -7.14 13.74
C ALA A 21 14.50 -8.16 12.98
N VAL A 22 14.66 -9.47 13.21
CA VAL A 22 14.10 -10.50 12.32
C VAL A 22 12.63 -10.86 12.64
N GLN A 23 12.15 -10.65 13.87
CA GLN A 23 10.82 -11.11 14.29
C GLN A 23 9.65 -10.15 13.97
N ALA A 24 9.90 -8.88 13.63
CA ALA A 24 8.82 -7.91 13.33
C ALA A 24 8.29 -7.99 11.88
N GLN A 25 9.05 -8.61 10.96
CA GLN A 25 8.70 -8.66 9.54
C GLN A 25 7.48 -9.56 9.21
N PRO A 26 7.29 -10.75 9.82
CA PRO A 26 6.17 -11.63 9.45
C PRO A 26 4.81 -11.02 9.77
N VAL A 27 4.67 -10.33 10.91
CA VAL A 27 3.40 -9.70 11.33
C VAL A 27 3.04 -8.55 10.40
N MET A 28 4.01 -7.69 10.06
CA MET A 28 3.76 -6.55 9.18
C MET A 28 3.47 -6.96 7.74
N LYS A 29 4.09 -8.05 7.27
CA LYS A 29 3.76 -8.67 5.99
C LYS A 29 2.28 -9.05 5.94
N GLU A 30 1.82 -9.82 6.93
CA GLU A 30 0.43 -10.29 6.96
C GLU A 30 -0.57 -9.14 7.07
N LYS A 31 -0.30 -8.16 7.94
CA LYS A 31 -1.10 -6.93 8.03
C LYS A 31 -1.18 -6.22 6.67
N SER A 32 -0.03 -5.99 6.03
CA SER A 32 0.02 -5.29 4.74
C SER A 32 -0.74 -6.05 3.65
N LYS A 33 -0.63 -7.38 3.59
CA LYS A 33 -1.40 -8.22 2.67
C LYS A 33 -2.92 -8.02 2.88
N ASN A 34 -3.37 -8.07 4.13
CA ASN A 34 -4.80 -7.91 4.45
C ASN A 34 -5.34 -6.52 4.09
N VAL A 35 -4.55 -5.45 4.34
CA VAL A 35 -4.92 -4.09 3.93
C VAL A 35 -5.02 -3.98 2.40
N ILE A 36 -4.04 -4.51 1.67
CA ILE A 36 -4.03 -4.48 0.20
C ILE A 36 -5.27 -5.20 -0.36
N ASN A 37 -5.53 -6.43 0.08
CA ASN A 37 -6.64 -7.22 -0.43
C ASN A 37 -8.01 -6.61 -0.08
N ARG A 38 -8.15 -6.02 1.11
CA ARG A 38 -9.36 -5.29 1.50
C ARG A 38 -9.57 -4.04 0.64
N THR A 39 -8.52 -3.28 0.39
CA THR A 39 -8.59 -2.12 -0.51
C THR A 39 -8.98 -2.53 -1.93
N ALA A 40 -8.46 -3.65 -2.43
CA ALA A 40 -8.80 -4.15 -3.76
C ALA A 40 -10.31 -4.27 -3.96
N VAL A 41 -11.03 -4.81 -2.97
CA VAL A 41 -12.50 -4.93 -3.02
C VAL A 41 -13.20 -3.58 -3.15
N VAL A 42 -12.73 -2.56 -2.44
CA VAL A 42 -13.29 -1.20 -2.53
C VAL A 42 -12.99 -0.56 -3.89
N VAL A 43 -11.78 -0.79 -4.43
CA VAL A 43 -11.41 -0.34 -5.79
C VAL A 43 -12.26 -1.04 -6.86
N TYR A 44 -12.49 -2.34 -6.74
CA TYR A 44 -13.39 -3.10 -7.62
C TYR A 44 -14.83 -2.59 -7.55
N ALA A 45 -15.33 -2.25 -6.37
CA ALA A 45 -16.63 -1.63 -6.22
C ALA A 45 -16.68 -0.26 -6.94
N ALA A 46 -15.68 0.60 -6.72
CA ALA A 46 -15.59 1.90 -7.40
C ALA A 46 -15.56 1.76 -8.92
N HIS A 47 -14.79 0.80 -9.45
CA HIS A 47 -14.76 0.46 -10.86
C HIS A 47 -16.13 0.06 -11.38
N LYS A 48 -16.79 -0.91 -10.74
CA LYS A 48 -18.15 -1.36 -11.11
C LYS A 48 -19.15 -0.20 -11.21
N TYR A 49 -19.15 0.70 -10.23
CA TYR A 49 -20.06 1.86 -10.26
C TYR A 49 -19.66 2.89 -11.32
N THR A 50 -18.37 3.05 -11.60
CA THR A 50 -17.88 3.88 -12.71
C THR A 50 -18.33 3.32 -14.06
N MET A 51 -18.28 2.01 -14.26
CA MET A 51 -18.79 1.35 -15.47
C MET A 51 -20.30 1.55 -15.65
N ALA A 52 -21.07 1.53 -14.55
CA ALA A 52 -22.51 1.68 -14.61
C ALA A 52 -22.93 3.13 -14.91
N ASN A 53 -22.32 4.09 -14.22
CA ASN A 53 -22.81 5.47 -14.17
C ASN A 53 -21.97 6.45 -15.00
N HIS A 54 -20.80 6.03 -15.49
CA HIS A 54 -19.95 6.78 -16.42
C HIS A 54 -19.53 8.17 -15.89
N ILE A 55 -19.40 8.34 -14.56
CA ILE A 55 -18.88 9.58 -13.96
C ILE A 55 -17.36 9.43 -13.75
N TYR A 56 -16.60 10.21 -14.53
CA TYR A 56 -15.14 10.17 -14.56
C TYR A 56 -14.57 11.36 -13.80
N THR A 57 -13.88 11.12 -12.69
CA THR A 57 -13.34 12.19 -11.83
C THR A 57 -11.81 12.21 -11.79
N GLY A 58 -11.17 11.16 -12.32
CA GLY A 58 -9.75 10.87 -12.16
C GLY A 58 -9.44 10.09 -10.88
N ASN A 59 -10.39 9.94 -9.96
CA ASN A 59 -10.16 9.24 -8.70
C ASN A 59 -10.03 7.73 -8.91
N LEU A 60 -10.67 7.14 -9.92
CA LEU A 60 -10.48 5.71 -10.20
C LEU A 60 -9.04 5.43 -10.64
N LYS A 61 -8.50 6.21 -11.60
CA LYS A 61 -7.10 6.12 -12.01
C LYS A 61 -6.18 6.24 -10.81
N LYS A 62 -6.36 7.27 -9.97
CA LYS A 62 -5.54 7.45 -8.76
C LYS A 62 -5.62 6.24 -7.83
N ALA A 63 -6.82 5.73 -7.56
CA ALA A 63 -7.00 4.54 -6.73
C ALA A 63 -6.21 3.33 -7.27
N VAL A 64 -6.26 3.09 -8.59
CA VAL A 64 -5.53 1.99 -9.23
C VAL A 64 -4.01 2.21 -9.14
N VAL A 65 -3.51 3.41 -9.42
CA VAL A 65 -2.06 3.74 -9.34
C VAL A 65 -1.52 3.52 -7.92
N HIS A 66 -2.20 4.07 -6.91
CA HIS A 66 -1.79 3.90 -5.50
C HIS A 66 -1.84 2.42 -5.06
N GLN A 67 -2.82 1.66 -5.53
CA GLN A 67 -2.94 0.23 -5.20
C GLN A 67 -1.82 -0.60 -5.84
N LEU A 68 -1.50 -0.37 -7.12
CA LEU A 68 -0.38 -1.05 -7.80
C LEU A 68 0.96 -0.69 -7.16
N LEU A 69 1.14 0.57 -6.77
CA LEU A 69 2.32 1.00 -6.02
C LEU A 69 2.40 0.31 -4.64
N ALA A 70 1.28 0.16 -3.93
CA ALA A 70 1.23 -0.57 -2.67
C ALA A 70 1.68 -2.04 -2.83
N ILE A 71 1.23 -2.71 -3.89
CA ILE A 71 1.65 -4.08 -4.22
C ILE A 71 3.15 -4.14 -4.51
N SER A 72 3.66 -3.23 -5.34
CA SER A 72 5.09 -3.14 -5.62
C SER A 72 5.93 -2.93 -4.36
N LEU A 73 5.47 -2.09 -3.44
CA LEU A 73 6.13 -1.85 -2.15
C LEU A 73 6.08 -3.09 -1.23
N TYR A 74 4.97 -3.83 -1.25
CA TYR A 74 4.82 -5.08 -0.53
C TYR A 74 5.83 -6.13 -1.02
N ASP A 75 5.97 -6.28 -2.34
CA ASP A 75 6.93 -7.22 -2.95
C ASP A 75 8.39 -6.85 -2.62
N GLN A 76 8.66 -5.56 -2.42
CA GLN A 76 9.96 -5.05 -1.96
C GLN A 76 10.19 -5.20 -0.44
N GLY A 77 9.23 -5.76 0.31
CA GLY A 77 9.29 -5.89 1.77
C GLY A 77 9.03 -4.58 2.54
N LYS A 78 8.55 -3.53 1.87
CA LYS A 78 8.26 -2.21 2.47
C LYS A 78 6.82 -2.14 2.99
N TYR A 79 6.47 -3.06 3.87
CA TYR A 79 5.09 -3.31 4.32
C TYR A 79 4.38 -2.10 4.94
N VAL A 80 5.07 -1.30 5.76
CA VAL A 80 4.49 -0.08 6.36
C VAL A 80 4.10 0.92 5.28
N ARG A 81 4.98 1.16 4.30
CA ARG A 81 4.71 2.08 3.19
C ARG A 81 3.59 1.56 2.29
N ALA A 82 3.55 0.25 2.05
CA ALA A 82 2.48 -0.40 1.31
C ALA A 82 1.10 -0.20 1.97
N ILE A 83 1.01 -0.30 3.30
CA ILE A 83 -0.23 0.01 4.05
C ILE A 83 -0.68 1.45 3.80
N HIS A 84 0.23 2.42 3.90
CA HIS A 84 -0.13 3.83 3.66
C HIS A 84 -0.61 4.09 2.23
N GLN A 85 0.07 3.53 1.23
CA GLN A 85 -0.35 3.65 -0.16
C GLN A 85 -1.71 2.99 -0.42
N SER A 86 -1.95 1.82 0.18
CA SER A 86 -3.24 1.14 0.05
C SER A 86 -4.40 1.89 0.73
N ARG A 87 -4.15 2.55 1.87
CA ARG A 87 -5.14 3.44 2.50
C ARG A 87 -5.49 4.61 1.59
N ARG A 88 -4.49 5.23 0.97
CA ARG A 88 -4.69 6.35 0.03
C ARG A 88 -5.46 5.90 -1.22
N ALA A 89 -5.16 4.71 -1.76
CA ALA A 89 -5.94 4.11 -2.83
C ALA A 89 -7.43 3.94 -2.45
N ARG A 90 -7.70 3.46 -1.23
CA ARG A 90 -9.07 3.27 -0.73
C ARG A 90 -9.83 4.58 -0.58
N GLU A 91 -9.16 5.64 -0.18
CA GLU A 91 -9.75 6.97 -0.09
C GLU A 91 -10.20 7.48 -1.46
N PHE A 92 -9.34 7.39 -2.48
CA PHE A 92 -9.73 7.73 -3.85
C PHE A 92 -10.87 6.84 -4.37
N ALA A 93 -10.86 5.54 -4.06
CA ALA A 93 -11.96 4.64 -4.41
C ALA A 93 -13.29 5.05 -3.73
N ARG A 94 -13.25 5.47 -2.46
CA ARG A 94 -14.42 6.02 -1.75
C ARG A 94 -14.94 7.28 -2.43
N LEU A 95 -14.07 8.23 -2.77
CA LEU A 95 -14.45 9.45 -3.48
C LEU A 95 -15.09 9.14 -4.84
N GLN A 96 -14.56 8.15 -5.56
CA GLN A 96 -15.13 7.70 -6.83
C GLN A 96 -16.50 7.04 -6.65
N LEU A 97 -16.68 6.23 -5.60
CA LEU A 97 -17.97 5.65 -5.24
C LEU A 97 -18.99 6.76 -4.95
N GLU A 98 -18.65 7.74 -4.12
CA GLU A 98 -19.52 8.87 -3.80
C GLU A 98 -19.94 9.65 -5.05
N ALA A 99 -18.98 9.95 -5.94
CA ALA A 99 -19.26 10.61 -7.21
C ALA A 99 -20.23 9.81 -8.11
N ASN A 100 -20.15 8.48 -8.07
CA ASN A 100 -21.03 7.58 -8.83
C ASN A 100 -22.26 7.14 -8.04
N SER A 101 -22.61 7.77 -6.91
CA SER A 101 -23.71 7.34 -6.04
C SER A 101 -23.65 5.84 -5.66
N GLY A 102 -22.43 5.31 -5.57
CA GLY A 102 -22.12 3.93 -5.24
C GLY A 102 -22.17 3.68 -3.74
N THR A 103 -22.40 2.43 -3.38
CA THR A 103 -22.38 1.99 -1.97
C THR A 103 -21.00 1.46 -1.60
N TYR A 104 -20.47 1.92 -0.48
CA TYR A 104 -19.24 1.39 0.10
C TYR A 104 -19.46 -0.06 0.58
N PRO A 105 -18.60 -1.03 0.20
CA PRO A 105 -18.77 -2.42 0.62
C PRO A 105 -18.70 -2.57 2.15
N ALA A 106 -19.76 -3.11 2.76
CA ALA A 106 -19.81 -3.32 4.20
C ALA A 106 -18.75 -4.32 4.67
N GLY A 107 -18.07 -4.02 5.79
CA GLY A 107 -17.00 -4.85 6.35
C GLY A 107 -15.62 -4.57 5.75
N PHE A 108 -15.51 -3.61 4.83
CA PHE A 108 -14.25 -3.18 4.21
C PHE A 108 -13.83 -1.77 4.68
N GLU A 109 -14.41 -1.29 5.78
CA GLU A 109 -14.04 -0.04 6.44
C GLU A 109 -12.59 -0.12 6.97
N PRO A 110 -11.92 1.03 7.19
CA PRO A 110 -10.61 1.04 7.86
C PRO A 110 -10.66 0.32 9.21
N SER A 111 -9.64 -0.48 9.51
CA SER A 111 -9.51 -1.16 10.81
C SER A 111 -8.15 -0.91 11.47
N THR A 112 -7.98 -1.41 12.69
CA THR A 112 -6.83 -1.13 13.56
C THR A 112 -5.50 -1.69 13.06
N ASP A 113 -5.51 -2.60 12.09
CA ASP A 113 -4.32 -3.11 11.40
C ASP A 113 -3.72 -2.11 10.39
N GLU A 114 -4.44 -1.02 10.08
CA GLU A 114 -4.03 0.01 9.10
C GLU A 114 -3.24 1.18 9.71
N THR A 115 -2.97 1.13 11.02
CA THR A 115 -2.22 2.15 11.76
C THR A 115 -0.88 1.56 12.22
N PRO A 116 0.11 1.45 11.31
CA PRO A 116 1.45 1.02 11.70
C PRO A 116 2.09 2.04 12.65
N ASP A 117 2.92 1.56 13.56
CA ASP A 117 3.71 2.43 14.44
C ASP A 117 4.75 3.22 13.64
N GLY A 118 4.96 4.48 14.01
CA GLY A 118 5.95 5.37 13.40
C GLY A 118 5.35 6.61 12.71
N PRO A 119 6.20 7.45 12.09
CA PRO A 119 5.74 8.64 11.40
C PRO A 119 4.92 8.26 10.17
N ALA A 120 3.66 8.68 10.14
CA ALA A 120 2.82 8.53 8.97
C ALA A 120 3.19 9.60 7.93
N PRO A 121 3.38 9.24 6.66
CA PRO A 121 3.54 10.21 5.59
C PRO A 121 2.26 11.01 5.39
N THR A 122 2.42 12.25 4.93
CA THR A 122 1.32 13.09 4.51
C THR A 122 0.70 12.57 3.21
N GLU A 123 -0.56 12.93 2.97
CA GLU A 123 -1.25 12.60 1.71
C GLU A 123 -0.52 13.18 0.50
N ALA A 124 0.00 14.41 0.60
CA ALA A 124 0.75 15.05 -0.48
C ALA A 124 2.04 14.29 -0.83
N GLU A 125 2.74 13.72 0.15
CA GLU A 125 3.91 12.88 -0.09
C GLU A 125 3.55 11.55 -0.76
N LEU A 126 2.42 10.95 -0.37
CA LEU A 126 1.93 9.72 -1.00
C LEU A 126 1.53 9.96 -2.45
N ASP A 127 0.82 11.06 -2.70
CA ASP A 127 0.38 11.48 -4.03
C ASP A 127 1.59 11.80 -4.93
N THR A 128 2.59 12.52 -4.41
CA THR A 128 3.84 12.80 -5.14
C THR A 128 4.59 11.52 -5.51
N GLU A 129 4.66 10.54 -4.60
CA GLU A 129 5.28 9.24 -4.88
C GLU A 129 4.52 8.46 -5.95
N ALA A 130 3.18 8.45 -5.88
CA ALA A 130 2.34 7.81 -6.88
C ALA A 130 2.46 8.47 -8.25
N ASP A 131 2.45 9.81 -8.31
CA ASP A 131 2.59 10.59 -9.53
C ASP A 131 3.95 10.36 -10.22
N SER A 132 5.00 10.15 -9.42
CA SER A 132 6.36 9.87 -9.87
C SER A 132 6.61 8.40 -10.24
N SER A 133 5.65 7.51 -9.96
CA SER A 133 5.78 6.09 -10.24
C SER A 133 5.58 5.77 -11.72
N ALA A 134 6.15 4.66 -12.19
CA ALA A 134 5.91 4.15 -13.54
C ALA A 134 4.42 3.78 -13.78
N PHE A 135 3.64 3.55 -12.72
CA PHE A 135 2.22 3.21 -12.83
C PHE A 135 1.38 4.40 -13.28
N ASN A 136 1.74 5.63 -12.92
CA ASN A 136 0.95 6.81 -13.28
C ASN A 136 0.89 7.06 -14.80
N SER A 137 1.98 6.75 -15.51
CA SER A 137 2.05 6.89 -16.97
C SER A 137 1.48 5.69 -17.73
N THR A 138 1.39 4.50 -17.11
CA THR A 138 0.89 3.28 -17.76
C THR A 138 -0.59 3.02 -17.49
N VAL A 139 -1.10 3.43 -16.33
CA VAL A 139 -2.52 3.30 -16.01
C VAL A 139 -3.33 4.35 -16.78
N SER A 140 -4.26 3.85 -17.58
CA SER A 140 -5.18 4.66 -18.37
C SER A 140 -6.12 5.51 -17.49
N ASP A 141 -6.81 6.47 -18.10
CA ASP A 141 -7.81 7.27 -17.40
C ASP A 141 -9.06 6.46 -16.99
N ASP A 142 -9.91 7.05 -16.15
CA ASP A 142 -11.14 6.43 -15.65
C ASP A 142 -12.04 5.88 -16.77
N LYS A 143 -12.09 6.56 -17.92
CA LYS A 143 -12.96 6.18 -19.03
C LYS A 143 -12.46 4.90 -19.68
N ALA A 144 -11.17 4.84 -20.00
CA ALA A 144 -10.55 3.63 -20.54
C ALA A 144 -10.58 2.47 -19.53
N LEU A 145 -10.31 2.74 -18.25
CA LEU A 145 -10.42 1.73 -17.18
C LEU A 145 -11.85 1.17 -17.06
N SER A 146 -12.88 1.98 -17.30
CA SER A 146 -14.27 1.52 -17.24
C SER A 146 -14.69 0.57 -18.38
N SER A 147 -13.86 0.42 -19.43
CA SER A 147 -14.12 -0.53 -20.51
C SER A 147 -13.41 -1.87 -20.37
N GLU A 148 -12.55 -2.03 -19.37
CA GLU A 148 -11.68 -3.19 -19.21
C GLU A 148 -11.77 -3.76 -17.79
N PRO A 149 -11.57 -5.08 -17.60
CA PRO A 149 -11.44 -5.65 -16.27
C PRO A 149 -10.17 -5.11 -15.58
N LEU A 150 -10.25 -4.92 -14.27
CA LEU A 150 -9.08 -4.57 -13.46
C LEU A 150 -8.36 -5.85 -13.01
N ASP A 151 -7.13 -6.02 -13.46
CA ASP A 151 -6.30 -7.17 -13.11
C ASP A 151 -5.17 -6.78 -12.13
N GLY A 152 -4.74 -7.74 -11.30
CA GLY A 152 -3.53 -7.60 -10.49
C GLY A 152 -3.62 -6.61 -9.33
N LEU A 153 -4.82 -6.32 -8.81
CA LEU A 153 -5.02 -5.40 -7.67
C LEU A 153 -4.96 -6.09 -6.30
N GLU A 154 -4.67 -7.38 -6.25
CA GLU A 154 -4.64 -8.21 -5.05
C GLU A 154 -3.33 -9.02 -4.95
N ILE A 155 -2.95 -9.37 -3.72
CA ILE A 155 -1.88 -10.32 -3.45
C ILE A 155 -2.49 -11.73 -3.41
N LYS A 156 -2.18 -12.54 -4.44
CA LYS A 156 -2.59 -13.95 -4.52
C LYS A 156 -1.85 -14.79 -3.47
N GLU A 157 -2.50 -15.86 -3.00
CA GLU A 157 -1.92 -16.84 -2.05
C GLU A 157 -0.79 -17.67 -2.65
#